data_AF-A0A1X2GD32-F1
#
_entry.id   AF-A0A1X2GD32-F1
#
_cell.length_a   1.000
_cell.length_b   1.000
_cell.length_c   1.000
_cell.angle_alpha   90.00
_cell.angle_beta   90.00
_cell.angle_gamma   90.00
#
_symmetry.space_group_name_H-M   'P 1'
#
loop_
_entity.id
_entity.type
_entity.pdbx_description
1 polymer ?
#
loop_
_entity_poly.entity_id
_entity_poly.type
_entity_poly.pdbx_seq_one_letter_code
_entity_poly.pdbx_strand_id
1 'polypeptide(L)'
;MFSFGTAACIGYDLAPTEDNKLMTKNRLEAAGLIPVTLTQGGHAPEDVTFASVDAVAKRPWKYNTFPLSPILGGKRSIENLEPESLALGESEDSESTEDAELTVLPSQRSVMTTLKLLLHKKPLGDITNPEFVTEGLLFNIISPYLPPDSVITKDKVGDWVGKDGSFGPIKRRWVNGKRERGRPLHVVKNCYRDFTIDHAVSYKAVREQLRAEQDLWLTIGYVRKSEDTKITNETRKGLLELMAHKLKLKMLCRSVYASWSSSASSSMIDRDHEPLPELVGVDGSTQDMVELVTSTTKNVTIVAIDYAGLTTSPDDLHSFLKMAKKVKRIIIDHGDHPELITRRELLHVDGVIGKFACRKPCLRGSTV
;
A
#
# COMPACT_ATOMS: atom_id res chain seq x y z
N MET A 1 18.16 -25.14 26.64
CA MET A 1 18.32 -24.54 25.30
C MET A 1 17.26 -25.18 24.41
N PHE A 2 16.39 -24.38 23.78
CA PHE A 2 15.33 -24.92 22.92
C PHE A 2 15.91 -25.58 21.67
N SER A 3 15.26 -26.63 21.21
CA SER A 3 15.56 -27.20 19.90
C SER A 3 14.91 -26.39 18.80
N PHE A 4 15.44 -26.49 17.58
CA PHE A 4 14.91 -25.85 16.38
C PHE A 4 13.39 -26.02 16.24
N GLY A 5 12.89 -27.26 16.38
CA GLY A 5 11.45 -27.54 16.24
C GLY A 5 10.62 -26.91 17.36
N THR A 6 11.15 -26.84 18.58
CA THR A 6 10.44 -26.22 19.70
C THR A 6 10.38 -24.70 19.52
N ALA A 7 11.48 -24.08 19.07
CA ALA A 7 11.52 -22.66 18.74
C ALA A 7 10.60 -22.32 17.56
N ALA A 8 10.54 -23.18 16.53
CA ALA A 8 9.62 -23.03 15.41
C ALA A 8 8.15 -23.01 15.86
N CYS A 9 7.76 -23.96 16.72
CA CYS A 9 6.43 -23.97 17.32
C CYS A 9 6.12 -22.68 18.11
N ILE A 10 7.06 -22.22 18.93
CA ILE A 10 6.87 -21.01 19.74
C ILE A 10 6.70 -19.77 18.84
N GLY A 11 7.51 -19.62 17.79
CA GLY A 11 7.36 -18.48 16.86
C GLY A 11 6.04 -18.48 16.07
N TYR A 12 5.37 -19.64 15.97
CA TYR A 12 4.03 -19.78 15.39
C TYR A 12 2.91 -19.80 16.44
N ASP A 13 3.20 -19.56 17.72
CA ASP A 13 2.24 -19.70 18.84
C ASP A 13 1.54 -21.08 18.89
N LEU A 14 2.26 -22.15 18.54
CA LEU A 14 1.78 -23.53 18.58
C LEU A 14 2.39 -24.30 19.76
N ALA A 15 1.60 -25.22 20.33
CA ALA A 15 2.11 -26.15 21.33
C ALA A 15 3.19 -27.07 20.71
N PRO A 16 4.34 -27.31 21.38
CA PRO A 16 5.47 -28.06 20.83
C PRO A 16 5.24 -29.59 20.86
N THR A 17 4.20 -30.05 20.18
CA THR A 17 3.95 -31.47 19.89
C THR A 17 4.84 -31.93 18.72
N GLU A 18 5.10 -33.24 18.58
CA GLU A 18 5.97 -33.74 17.50
C GLU A 18 5.42 -33.43 16.10
N ASP A 19 4.10 -33.51 15.91
CA ASP A 19 3.45 -33.17 14.65
C ASP A 19 3.59 -31.68 14.32
N ASN A 20 3.42 -30.81 15.32
CA ASN A 20 3.59 -29.37 15.14
C ASN A 20 5.05 -29.01 14.86
N LYS A 21 6.01 -29.68 15.52
CA LYS A 21 7.44 -29.47 15.24
C LYS A 21 7.80 -29.85 13.82
N LEU A 22 7.26 -30.96 13.31
CA LEU A 22 7.50 -31.40 11.93
C LEU A 22 6.84 -30.47 10.92
N MET A 23 5.58 -30.10 11.15
CA MET A 23 4.83 -29.17 10.29
C MET A 23 5.51 -27.79 10.22
N THR A 24 5.84 -27.21 11.37
CA THR A 24 6.45 -25.87 11.45
C THR A 24 7.86 -25.86 10.86
N LYS A 25 8.64 -26.92 11.07
CA LYS A 25 9.95 -27.09 10.42
C LYS A 25 9.81 -27.10 8.89
N ASN A 26 8.92 -27.92 8.34
CA ASN A 26 8.72 -28.01 6.88
C ASN A 26 8.26 -26.66 6.30
N ARG A 27 7.40 -25.92 7.02
CA ARG A 27 6.94 -24.58 6.62
C ARG A 27 8.08 -23.56 6.60
N LEU A 28 8.96 -23.58 7.59
CA LEU A 28 10.10 -22.66 7.65
C LEU A 28 11.14 -22.98 6.57
N GLU A 29 11.42 -24.27 6.33
CA GLU A 29 12.29 -24.71 5.25
C GLU A 29 11.75 -24.30 3.88
N ALA A 30 10.45 -24.49 3.63
CA ALA A 30 9.80 -24.04 2.39
C ALA A 30 9.84 -22.52 2.22
N ALA A 31 9.79 -21.75 3.31
CA ALA A 31 9.86 -20.29 3.29
C ALA A 31 11.30 -19.73 3.27
N GLY A 32 12.33 -20.57 3.35
CA GLY A 32 13.72 -20.13 3.48
C GLY A 32 14.01 -19.36 4.78
N LEU A 33 13.24 -19.65 5.84
CA LEU A 33 13.31 -18.99 7.14
C LEU A 33 13.86 -19.94 8.21
N ILE A 34 14.46 -19.37 9.25
CA ILE A 34 14.88 -20.10 10.45
C ILE A 34 14.46 -19.35 11.71
N PRO A 35 14.10 -20.07 12.80
CA PRO A 35 13.81 -19.47 14.08
C PRO A 35 15.11 -18.98 14.72
N VAL A 36 15.10 -17.73 15.19
CA VAL A 36 16.24 -17.05 15.81
C VAL A 36 15.80 -16.20 16.99
N THR A 37 16.74 -15.83 17.85
CA THR A 37 16.57 -14.73 18.82
C THR A 37 17.59 -13.63 18.52
N LEU A 38 17.26 -12.39 18.87
CA LEU A 38 18.19 -11.26 18.69
C LEU A 38 19.22 -11.24 19.82
N THR A 39 20.50 -11.04 19.50
CA THR A 39 21.59 -11.01 20.49
C THR A 39 21.51 -9.85 21.51
N GLN A 40 20.71 -8.82 21.23
CA GLN A 40 20.50 -7.67 22.14
C GLN A 40 19.18 -7.73 22.92
N GLY A 41 18.34 -8.75 22.68
CA GLY A 41 17.14 -9.07 23.46
C GLY A 41 17.43 -10.24 24.40
N GLY A 42 16.70 -10.34 25.52
CA GLY A 42 16.90 -11.40 26.51
C GLY A 42 16.79 -12.80 25.89
N HIS A 43 17.45 -13.79 26.49
CA HIS A 43 17.38 -15.19 26.07
C HIS A 43 16.03 -15.86 26.44
N ALA A 44 14.94 -15.10 26.44
CA ALA A 44 13.63 -15.59 26.82
C ALA A 44 13.02 -16.42 25.68
N PRO A 45 12.27 -17.49 26.00
CA PRO A 45 11.55 -18.31 25.01
C PRO A 45 10.59 -17.48 24.15
N GLU A 46 10.11 -16.37 24.70
CA GLU A 46 9.05 -15.52 24.17
C GLU A 46 9.54 -14.57 23.06
N ASP A 47 10.85 -14.47 22.87
CA ASP A 47 11.49 -13.56 21.90
C ASP A 47 11.89 -14.28 20.59
N VAL A 48 11.36 -15.48 20.33
CA VAL A 48 11.64 -16.22 19.09
C VAL A 48 10.98 -15.52 17.90
N THR A 49 11.80 -15.20 16.90
CA THR A 49 11.36 -14.61 15.65
C THR A 49 11.91 -15.39 14.46
N PHE A 50 11.42 -15.11 13.26
CA PHE A 50 11.88 -15.76 12.03
C PHE A 50 12.75 -14.81 11.22
N ALA A 51 13.92 -15.28 10.81
CA ALA A 51 14.80 -14.55 9.91
C ALA A 51 15.12 -15.44 8.71
N SER A 52 15.34 -14.83 7.54
CA SER A 52 15.79 -15.59 6.37
C SER A 52 17.20 -16.14 6.61
N VAL A 53 17.47 -17.31 6.04
CA VAL A 53 18.80 -17.96 6.12
C VAL A 53 19.89 -17.00 5.65
N ASP A 54 19.62 -16.24 4.57
CA ASP A 54 20.54 -15.23 4.04
C ASP A 54 20.76 -14.04 4.98
N ALA A 55 19.72 -13.57 5.68
CA ALA A 55 19.84 -12.46 6.62
C ALA A 55 20.70 -12.85 7.84
N VAL A 56 20.57 -14.10 8.29
CA VAL A 56 21.38 -14.66 9.38
C VAL A 56 22.82 -14.85 8.94
N ALA A 57 23.06 -15.36 7.73
CA ALA A 57 24.40 -15.50 7.17
C ALA A 57 25.12 -14.15 6.96
N LYS A 58 24.40 -13.10 6.55
CA LYS A 58 24.95 -11.75 6.34
C LYS A 58 25.26 -11.00 7.65
N ARG A 59 24.61 -11.36 8.75
CA ARG A 59 24.72 -10.67 10.05
C ARG A 59 24.72 -11.64 11.23
N PRO A 60 25.69 -12.56 11.32
CA PRO A 60 25.69 -13.62 12.33
C PRO A 60 25.80 -13.09 13.77
N TRP A 61 26.39 -11.91 13.98
CA TRP A 61 26.46 -11.28 15.31
C TRP A 61 25.13 -10.76 15.83
N LYS A 62 24.10 -10.65 14.97
CA LYS A 62 22.78 -10.12 15.32
C LYS A 62 21.80 -11.21 15.78
N TYR A 63 22.07 -12.47 15.46
CA TYR A 63 21.10 -13.57 15.60
C TYR A 63 21.72 -14.77 16.33
N ASN A 64 20.99 -15.32 17.29
CA ASN A 64 21.29 -16.62 17.89
C ASN A 64 20.38 -17.69 17.29
N THR A 65 20.97 -18.76 16.76
CA THR A 65 20.25 -19.89 16.15
C THR A 65 20.08 -21.05 17.13
N PHE A 66 19.04 -21.86 16.93
CA PHE A 66 18.77 -23.02 17.78
C PHE A 66 19.36 -24.32 17.22
N PRO A 67 19.89 -25.22 18.08
CA PRO A 67 20.41 -26.51 17.64
C PRO A 67 19.27 -27.42 17.14
N LEU A 68 19.58 -28.28 16.16
CA LEU A 68 18.67 -29.33 15.72
C LEU A 68 18.44 -30.35 16.85
N SER A 69 17.19 -30.80 17.02
CA SER A 69 16.87 -31.82 18.04
C SER A 69 17.66 -33.11 17.79
N PRO A 70 18.19 -33.77 18.82
CA PRO A 70 18.73 -35.11 18.67
C PRO A 70 17.61 -36.06 18.25
N ILE A 71 17.85 -36.85 17.19
CA ILE A 71 16.92 -37.86 16.71
C ILE A 71 16.90 -39.00 17.74
N LEU A 72 15.92 -38.97 18.64
CA LEU A 72 15.58 -40.13 19.49
C LEU A 72 14.71 -41.07 18.65
N GLY A 73 15.29 -42.23 18.32
CA GLY A 73 14.75 -43.17 17.36
C GLY A 73 13.39 -43.75 17.71
N GLY A 74 12.69 -44.19 16.66
CA GLY A 74 11.47 -44.98 16.77
C GLY A 74 10.73 -45.12 15.44
N LYS A 75 11.22 -46.00 14.56
CA LYS A 75 10.43 -46.51 13.43
C LYS A 75 9.14 -47.15 13.94
N ARG A 76 7.98 -46.71 13.44
CA ARG A 76 6.75 -47.52 13.25
C ARG A 76 6.03 -46.92 12.04
N SER A 77 6.28 -47.45 10.84
CA SER A 77 5.53 -48.54 10.20
C SER A 77 4.04 -48.23 10.08
N ILE A 78 3.64 -47.91 8.85
CA ILE A 78 2.27 -47.90 8.33
C ILE A 78 1.70 -49.30 8.51
N GLU A 79 0.53 -49.44 9.14
CA GLU A 79 -0.42 -50.53 8.89
C GLU A 79 -1.74 -50.32 9.67
N ASN A 80 -2.85 -50.42 8.93
CA ASN A 80 -4.21 -50.73 9.35
C ASN A 80 -5.07 -49.64 10.01
N LEU A 81 -6.05 -49.14 9.24
CA LEU A 81 -7.48 -49.46 9.43
C LEU A 81 -8.27 -49.08 8.16
N GLU A 82 -8.90 -50.08 7.54
CA GLU A 82 -9.84 -49.98 6.42
C GLU A 82 -11.26 -49.55 6.88
N PRO A 83 -12.15 -49.18 5.94
CA PRO A 83 -13.27 -48.26 6.17
C PRO A 83 -14.62 -48.95 6.41
N GLU A 84 -15.51 -48.30 7.16
CA GLU A 84 -16.96 -48.59 7.08
C GLU A 84 -17.71 -47.43 6.43
N SER A 85 -18.38 -47.80 5.35
CA SER A 85 -19.19 -47.03 4.43
C SER A 85 -20.54 -46.59 5.03
N LEU A 86 -20.98 -45.36 4.72
CA LEU A 86 -22.35 -45.09 4.27
C LEU A 86 -22.34 -43.93 3.25
N ALA A 87 -22.41 -44.33 1.98
CA ALA A 87 -23.01 -43.65 0.83
C ALA A 87 -24.40 -43.04 1.18
N LEU A 88 -24.98 -42.06 0.51
CA LEU A 88 -24.73 -41.32 -0.73
C LEU A 88 -25.63 -40.08 -0.69
N GLY A 89 -25.20 -39.01 -1.34
CA GLY A 89 -25.99 -37.78 -1.54
C GLY A 89 -25.20 -36.81 -2.40
N GLU A 90 -24.96 -37.20 -3.64
CA GLU A 90 -24.19 -36.47 -4.66
C GLU A 90 -24.76 -35.09 -4.97
N SER A 91 -23.87 -34.11 -5.02
CA SER A 91 -23.84 -33.13 -6.12
C SER A 91 -22.37 -32.72 -6.32
N GLU A 92 -21.70 -33.46 -7.21
CA GLU A 92 -20.50 -33.02 -7.96
C GLU A 92 -20.99 -31.99 -9.00
N ASP A 93 -20.30 -30.90 -9.29
CA ASP A 93 -19.00 -30.90 -9.95
C ASP A 93 -17.95 -30.06 -9.23
N SER A 94 -16.87 -30.74 -8.87
CA SER A 94 -15.56 -30.15 -8.62
C SER A 94 -14.75 -30.14 -9.91
N GLU A 95 -14.13 -29.02 -10.22
CA GLU A 95 -12.80 -29.03 -10.85
C GLU A 95 -11.85 -28.32 -9.89
N SER A 96 -11.19 -29.12 -9.05
CA SER A 96 -9.87 -28.78 -8.54
C SER A 96 -8.86 -28.98 -9.66
N THR A 97 -7.90 -28.08 -9.83
CA THR A 97 -6.47 -28.40 -9.63
C THR A 97 -5.55 -27.20 -9.87
N GLU A 98 -4.42 -27.26 -9.17
CA GLU A 98 -3.12 -26.62 -9.41
C GLU A 98 -2.80 -25.29 -8.72
N ASP A 99 -2.00 -25.44 -7.64
CA ASP A 99 -1.02 -24.49 -7.15
C ASP A 99 -0.05 -24.12 -8.28
N ALA A 100 -0.46 -23.21 -9.17
CA ALA A 100 0.45 -22.43 -9.97
C ALA A 100 0.86 -21.20 -9.16
N GLU A 101 2.16 -20.95 -9.11
CA GLU A 101 2.73 -19.65 -8.76
C GLU A 101 2.04 -18.58 -9.62
N LEU A 102 0.98 -17.95 -9.09
CA LEU A 102 0.11 -17.03 -9.84
C LEU A 102 0.82 -15.69 -10.03
N THR A 103 1.81 -15.65 -10.93
CA THR A 103 2.10 -14.42 -11.67
C THR A 103 0.88 -14.09 -12.51
N VAL A 104 -0.05 -13.33 -11.92
CA VAL A 104 -1.26 -12.85 -12.60
C VAL A 104 -0.81 -12.00 -13.79
N LEU A 105 -0.93 -12.56 -15.00
CA LEU A 105 -0.63 -11.85 -16.24
C LEU A 105 -1.47 -10.57 -16.30
N PRO A 106 -0.89 -9.40 -16.68
CA PRO A 106 -1.63 -8.16 -16.71
C PRO A 106 -2.77 -8.26 -17.73
N SER A 107 -4.01 -8.04 -17.28
CA SER A 107 -5.15 -8.01 -18.20
C SER A 107 -5.07 -6.78 -19.12
N GLN A 108 -5.61 -6.89 -20.35
CA GLN A 108 -5.77 -5.75 -21.27
C GLN A 108 -6.40 -4.55 -20.56
N ARG A 109 -7.41 -4.79 -19.72
CA ARG A 109 -8.09 -3.74 -18.95
C ARG A 109 -7.13 -3.00 -18.02
N SER A 110 -6.28 -3.72 -17.31
CA SER A 110 -5.27 -3.12 -16.42
C SER A 110 -4.27 -2.25 -17.19
N VAL A 111 -3.74 -2.76 -18.30
CA VAL A 111 -2.82 -2.01 -19.16
C VAL A 111 -3.46 -0.73 -19.71
N MET A 112 -4.70 -0.83 -20.20
CA MET A 112 -5.43 0.31 -20.75
C MET A 112 -5.79 1.35 -19.68
N THR A 113 -6.13 0.93 -18.47
CA THR A 113 -6.36 1.85 -17.35
C THR A 113 -5.08 2.62 -17.00
N THR A 114 -3.93 1.95 -16.91
CA THR A 114 -2.64 2.60 -16.63
C THR A 114 -2.28 3.62 -17.71
N LEU A 115 -2.45 3.26 -19.00
CA LEU A 115 -2.21 4.19 -20.10
C LEU A 115 -3.11 5.42 -20.07
N LYS A 116 -4.40 5.27 -19.70
CA LYS A 116 -5.34 6.40 -19.55
C LYS A 116 -4.97 7.34 -18.40
N LEU A 117 -4.24 6.86 -17.40
CA LEU A 117 -3.72 7.69 -16.31
C LEU A 117 -2.46 8.46 -16.71
N LEU A 118 -1.61 7.85 -17.55
CA LEU A 118 -0.31 8.41 -17.94
C LEU A 118 -0.39 9.31 -19.18
N LEU A 119 -1.40 9.11 -20.05
CA LEU A 119 -1.53 9.76 -21.35
C LEU A 119 -2.84 10.52 -21.47
N HIS A 120 -2.74 11.82 -21.73
CA HIS A 120 -3.88 12.74 -21.81
C HIS A 120 -3.93 13.47 -23.14
N LYS A 121 -5.13 13.82 -23.62
CA LYS A 121 -5.28 14.66 -24.83
C LYS A 121 -4.97 16.14 -24.56
N LYS A 122 -5.09 16.57 -23.31
CA LYS A 122 -4.93 17.96 -22.85
C LYS A 122 -3.91 18.00 -21.71
N PRO A 123 -3.24 19.14 -21.49
CA PRO A 123 -2.34 19.30 -20.35
C PRO A 123 -3.11 19.16 -19.04
N LEU A 124 -2.47 18.55 -18.04
CA LEU A 124 -2.94 18.52 -16.67
C LEU A 124 -1.98 19.41 -15.87
N GLY A 125 -2.24 20.72 -15.83
CA GLY A 125 -1.34 21.70 -15.21
C GLY A 125 0.12 21.52 -15.67
N ASP A 126 1.04 21.61 -14.72
CA ASP A 126 2.49 21.47 -14.96
C ASP A 126 2.99 20.03 -14.79
N ILE A 127 2.10 19.04 -14.61
CA ILE A 127 2.50 17.65 -14.34
C ILE A 127 2.60 16.78 -15.59
N THR A 128 2.22 17.29 -16.77
CA THR A 128 2.35 16.59 -18.05
C THR A 128 3.19 17.38 -19.06
N ASN A 129 3.96 16.68 -19.88
CA ASN A 129 4.71 17.25 -20.99
C ASN A 129 4.04 16.89 -22.33
N PRO A 130 3.94 17.82 -23.28
CA PRO A 130 3.48 17.49 -24.63
C PRO A 130 4.52 16.62 -25.34
N GLU A 131 4.11 15.46 -25.83
CA GLU A 131 4.95 14.47 -26.51
C GLU A 131 4.26 13.90 -27.75
N PHE A 132 5.06 13.45 -28.72
CA PHE A 132 4.56 12.71 -29.88
C PHE A 132 4.69 11.21 -29.60
N VAL A 133 3.62 10.62 -29.07
CA VAL A 133 3.63 9.25 -28.58
C VAL A 133 3.49 8.26 -29.73
N THR A 134 4.60 7.61 -30.07
CA THR A 134 4.65 6.48 -31.02
C THR A 134 4.35 5.18 -30.30
N GLU A 135 4.10 4.09 -31.04
CA GLU A 135 3.93 2.76 -30.43
C GLU A 135 5.15 2.34 -29.61
N GLY A 136 6.36 2.74 -30.03
CA GLY A 136 7.60 2.44 -29.30
C GLY A 136 7.63 3.18 -27.97
N LEU A 137 7.29 4.48 -27.97
CA LEU A 137 7.21 5.25 -26.75
C LEU A 137 6.07 4.76 -25.83
N LEU A 138 4.93 4.36 -26.41
CA LEU A 138 3.81 3.79 -25.68
C LEU A 138 4.22 2.52 -24.92
N PHE A 139 4.96 1.63 -25.58
CA PHE A 139 5.47 0.42 -24.94
C PHE A 139 6.53 0.75 -23.87
N ASN A 140 7.44 1.68 -24.14
CA ASN A 140 8.44 2.11 -23.15
C ASN A 140 7.81 2.79 -21.92
N ILE A 141 6.66 3.44 -22.08
CA ILE A 141 5.92 4.02 -20.97
C ILE A 141 5.28 2.92 -20.13
N ILE A 142 4.73 1.87 -20.73
CA ILE A 142 4.04 0.82 -19.97
C ILE A 142 4.97 -0.27 -19.44
N SER A 143 6.11 -0.52 -20.10
CA SER A 143 7.01 -1.63 -19.78
C SER A 143 7.48 -1.68 -18.32
N PRO A 144 7.71 -0.56 -17.60
CA PRO A 144 8.07 -0.61 -16.17
C PRO A 144 6.95 -1.14 -15.27
N TYR A 145 5.70 -1.15 -15.74
CA TYR A 145 4.52 -1.62 -15.01
C TYR A 145 4.11 -3.05 -15.40
N LEU A 146 4.81 -3.67 -16.35
CA LEU A 146 4.57 -5.05 -16.77
C LEU A 146 5.52 -5.99 -16.02
N PRO A 147 5.06 -7.19 -15.59
CA PRO A 147 5.94 -8.21 -15.06
C PRO A 147 7.06 -8.56 -16.05
N PRO A 148 8.26 -8.93 -15.57
CA PRO A 148 9.39 -9.31 -16.43
C PRO A 148 9.01 -10.42 -17.44
N ASP A 149 8.14 -11.34 -17.01
CA ASP A 149 7.71 -12.50 -17.80
C ASP A 149 6.42 -12.23 -18.60
N SER A 150 6.01 -10.97 -18.79
CA SER A 150 4.75 -10.67 -19.47
C SER A 150 4.82 -10.98 -20.98
N VAL A 151 3.79 -11.68 -21.49
CA VAL A 151 3.62 -12.00 -22.93
C VAL A 151 3.01 -10.81 -23.72
N ILE A 152 3.12 -9.60 -23.18
CA ILE A 152 2.52 -8.38 -23.75
C ILE A 152 3.56 -7.69 -24.63
N THR A 153 3.29 -7.67 -25.93
CA THR A 153 4.17 -7.06 -26.92
C THR A 153 3.75 -5.62 -27.22
N LYS A 154 4.69 -4.83 -27.73
CA LYS A 154 4.44 -3.47 -28.25
C LYS A 154 3.23 -3.42 -29.20
N ASP A 155 3.12 -4.38 -30.12
CA ASP A 155 2.06 -4.42 -31.11
C ASP A 155 0.68 -4.64 -30.48
N LYS A 156 0.59 -5.54 -29.48
CA LYS A 156 -0.65 -5.74 -28.72
C LYS A 156 -1.11 -4.46 -28.02
N VAL A 157 -0.20 -3.73 -27.39
CA VAL A 157 -0.53 -2.47 -26.69
C VAL A 157 -0.95 -1.39 -27.71
N GLY A 158 -0.25 -1.31 -28.85
CA GLY A 158 -0.61 -0.41 -29.96
C GLY A 158 -2.02 -0.68 -30.49
N ASP A 159 -2.36 -1.96 -30.72
CA ASP A 159 -3.68 -2.40 -31.16
C ASP A 159 -4.78 -2.05 -30.16
N TRP A 160 -4.56 -2.25 -28.85
CA TRP A 160 -5.53 -1.92 -27.82
C TRP A 160 -5.80 -0.41 -27.77
N VAL A 161 -4.75 0.41 -27.82
CA VAL A 161 -4.87 1.88 -27.89
C VAL A 161 -5.50 2.35 -29.19
N GLY A 162 -5.26 1.64 -30.29
CA GLY A 162 -5.90 1.87 -31.59
C GLY A 162 -7.41 1.66 -31.54
N LYS A 163 -7.85 0.53 -30.99
CA LYS A 163 -9.26 0.12 -30.88
C LYS A 163 -10.06 0.95 -29.88
N ASP A 164 -9.44 1.35 -28.77
CA ASP A 164 -10.12 2.10 -27.70
C ASP A 164 -10.53 3.52 -28.10
N GLY A 165 -9.80 4.15 -29.03
CA GLY A 165 -10.15 5.47 -29.59
C GLY A 165 -10.03 6.65 -28.62
N SER A 166 -9.85 6.43 -27.31
CA SER A 166 -9.81 7.50 -26.31
C SER A 166 -8.56 8.36 -26.38
N PHE A 167 -7.56 8.00 -27.18
CA PHE A 167 -6.28 8.73 -27.32
C PHE A 167 -6.21 9.59 -28.59
N GLY A 168 -7.34 9.78 -29.28
CA GLY A 168 -7.45 10.63 -30.47
C GLY A 168 -7.07 9.90 -31.76
N PRO A 169 -6.81 10.61 -32.88
CA PRO A 169 -6.41 10.01 -34.15
C PRO A 169 -4.89 9.84 -34.30
N ILE A 170 -4.45 8.86 -35.11
CA ILE A 170 -3.04 8.68 -35.44
C ILE A 170 -2.64 9.75 -36.46
N LYS A 171 -1.50 10.41 -36.21
CA LYS A 171 -0.89 11.37 -37.13
C LYS A 171 0.47 10.85 -37.60
N ARG A 172 0.94 11.34 -38.75
CA ARG A 172 2.29 11.10 -39.26
C ARG A 172 3.13 12.34 -39.03
N ARG A 173 4.31 12.19 -38.42
CA ARG A 173 5.26 13.28 -38.19
C ARG A 173 6.67 12.82 -38.51
N TRP A 174 7.52 13.75 -38.96
CA TRP A 174 8.95 13.52 -39.07
C TRP A 174 9.59 13.66 -37.69
N VAL A 175 10.23 12.60 -37.22
CA VAL A 175 10.94 12.54 -35.94
C VAL A 175 12.29 11.87 -36.23
N ASN A 176 13.40 12.52 -35.86
CA ASN A 176 14.77 12.00 -36.05
C ASN A 176 15.07 11.47 -37.46
N GLY A 177 14.66 12.22 -38.50
CA GLY A 177 14.92 11.86 -39.91
C GLY A 177 14.09 10.69 -40.44
N LYS A 178 13.16 10.14 -39.65
CA LYS A 178 12.22 9.09 -40.08
C LYS A 178 10.78 9.58 -39.97
N ARG A 179 9.92 9.09 -40.86
CA ARG A 179 8.50 9.41 -40.87
C ARG A 179 7.77 8.41 -39.99
N GLU A 180 7.42 8.82 -38.78
CA GLU A 180 6.81 7.96 -37.77
C GLU A 180 5.30 8.24 -37.61
N ARG A 181 4.55 7.20 -37.24
CA ARG A 181 3.13 7.26 -36.90
C ARG A 181 3.02 7.35 -35.37
N GLY A 182 2.21 8.28 -34.89
CA GLY A 182 2.04 8.51 -33.46
C GLY A 182 0.89 9.46 -33.14
N ARG A 183 0.74 9.80 -31.86
CA ARG A 183 -0.36 10.61 -31.33
C ARG A 183 0.20 11.81 -30.57
N PRO A 184 -0.25 13.04 -30.84
CA PRO A 184 0.11 14.18 -30.00
C PRO A 184 -0.66 14.06 -28.67
N LEU A 185 0.06 13.74 -27.59
CA LEU A 185 -0.51 13.53 -26.26
C LEU A 185 0.31 14.28 -25.22
N HIS A 186 -0.29 14.48 -24.05
CA HIS A 186 0.37 14.97 -22.87
C HIS A 186 0.70 13.78 -21.97
N VAL A 187 1.99 13.56 -21.73
CA VAL A 187 2.47 12.44 -20.92
C VAL A 187 2.86 12.97 -19.55
N VAL A 188 2.36 12.36 -18.48
CA VAL A 188 2.71 12.69 -17.07
C VAL A 188 4.23 12.76 -16.91
N LYS A 189 4.86 13.68 -16.18
CA LYS A 189 6.34 13.72 -16.06
C LYS A 189 6.84 12.51 -15.26
N ASN A 190 8.06 12.03 -15.53
CA ASN A 190 8.61 10.83 -14.86
C ASN A 190 8.56 10.91 -13.33
N CYS A 191 8.81 12.09 -12.74
CA CYS A 191 8.69 12.32 -11.29
C CYS A 191 7.28 12.09 -10.71
N TYR A 192 6.25 11.99 -11.55
CA TYR A 192 4.88 11.63 -11.18
C TYR A 192 4.46 10.26 -11.74
N ARG A 193 5.35 9.57 -12.47
CA ARG A 193 5.14 8.23 -13.05
C ARG A 193 5.69 7.10 -12.18
N ASP A 194 6.52 7.38 -11.18
CA ASP A 194 7.13 6.36 -10.32
C ASP A 194 6.07 5.60 -9.49
N PHE A 195 5.38 4.67 -10.16
CA PHE A 195 4.61 3.57 -9.59
C PHE A 195 5.36 2.28 -9.97
N THR A 196 6.52 2.02 -9.34
CA THR A 196 7.26 0.76 -9.50
C THR A 196 6.44 -0.46 -9.09
N ILE A 197 6.85 -1.65 -9.53
CA ILE A 197 6.24 -2.93 -9.14
C ILE A 197 6.31 -3.13 -7.61
N ASP A 198 7.38 -2.66 -6.96
CA ASP A 198 7.53 -2.67 -5.50
C ASP A 198 6.43 -1.87 -4.79
N HIS A 199 5.96 -0.79 -5.43
CA HIS A 199 4.84 0.00 -4.96
C HIS A 199 3.51 -0.75 -5.08
N ALA A 200 3.28 -1.48 -6.17
CA ALA A 200 2.09 -2.31 -6.34
C ALA A 200 2.04 -3.45 -5.30
N VAL A 201 3.18 -4.07 -4.99
CA VAL A 201 3.30 -5.06 -3.91
C VAL A 201 3.02 -4.43 -2.54
N SER A 202 3.56 -3.23 -2.29
CA SER A 202 3.34 -2.49 -1.03
C SER A 202 1.87 -2.10 -0.83
N TYR A 203 1.19 -1.58 -1.88
CA TYR A 203 -0.24 -1.30 -1.81
C TYR A 203 -1.08 -2.58 -1.73
N LYS A 204 -0.68 -3.66 -2.40
CA LYS A 204 -1.38 -4.95 -2.31
C LYS A 204 -1.35 -5.46 -0.87
N ALA A 205 -0.17 -5.51 -0.25
CA ALA A 205 0.00 -5.95 1.14
C ALA A 205 -0.83 -5.08 2.11
N VAL A 206 -0.77 -3.75 1.96
CA VAL A 206 -1.59 -2.85 2.79
C VAL A 206 -3.09 -3.10 2.56
N ARG A 207 -3.54 -3.27 1.31
CA ARG A 207 -4.96 -3.52 1.00
C ARG A 207 -5.45 -4.87 1.51
N GLU A 208 -4.62 -5.90 1.45
CA GLU A 208 -4.91 -7.22 2.03
C GLU A 208 -5.05 -7.13 3.54
N GLN A 209 -4.13 -6.41 4.21
CA GLN A 209 -4.24 -6.15 5.64
C GLN A 209 -5.52 -5.38 6.00
N LEU A 210 -5.83 -4.29 5.28
CA LEU A 210 -7.03 -3.49 5.53
C LEU A 210 -8.32 -4.28 5.32
N ARG A 211 -8.34 -5.23 4.37
CA ARG A 211 -9.48 -6.14 4.14
C ARG A 211 -9.60 -7.19 5.25
N ALA A 212 -8.49 -7.80 5.66
CA ALA A 212 -8.49 -8.80 6.72
C ALA A 212 -8.98 -8.22 8.06
N GLU A 213 -8.74 -6.92 8.28
CA GLU A 213 -9.04 -6.25 9.55
C GLU A 213 -10.36 -5.46 9.54
N GLN A 214 -11.14 -5.48 8.44
CA GLN A 214 -12.29 -4.58 8.20
C GLN A 214 -13.42 -4.66 9.25
N ASP A 215 -13.54 -5.77 9.96
CA ASP A 215 -14.61 -5.97 10.95
C ASP A 215 -14.34 -5.20 12.24
N LEU A 216 -13.07 -5.18 12.67
CA LEU A 216 -12.61 -4.54 13.92
C LEU A 216 -12.06 -3.13 13.67
N TRP A 217 -11.74 -2.81 12.42
CA TRP A 217 -11.12 -1.55 12.03
C TRP A 217 -12.01 -0.69 11.15
N LEU A 218 -11.87 0.62 11.32
CA LEU A 218 -12.45 1.64 10.47
C LEU A 218 -11.33 2.36 9.73
N THR A 219 -11.29 2.18 8.41
CA THR A 219 -10.35 2.90 7.53
C THR A 219 -11.03 4.13 6.97
N ILE A 220 -10.59 5.30 7.40
CA ILE A 220 -11.10 6.59 6.95
C ILE A 220 -10.04 7.35 6.16
N GLY A 221 -10.47 8.07 5.14
CA GLY A 221 -9.63 9.00 4.40
C GLY A 221 -9.79 10.41 4.93
N TYR A 222 -8.71 11.19 4.89
CA TYR A 222 -8.73 12.61 5.17
C TYR A 222 -8.10 13.36 4.01
N VAL A 223 -8.83 14.34 3.48
CA VAL A 223 -8.38 15.21 2.39
C VAL A 223 -8.51 16.66 2.80
N ARG A 224 -7.69 17.51 2.21
CA ARG A 224 -7.54 18.88 2.70
C ARG A 224 -7.05 19.80 1.60
N LYS A 225 -7.57 21.02 1.57
CA LYS A 225 -6.99 22.13 0.81
C LYS A 225 -6.90 23.39 1.64
N SER A 226 -5.87 24.19 1.36
CA SER A 226 -5.75 25.53 1.93
C SER A 226 -6.52 26.55 1.13
N GLU A 227 -6.88 27.62 1.82
CA GLU A 227 -7.24 28.89 1.21
C GLU A 227 -6.01 29.46 0.48
N ASP A 228 -5.97 29.21 -0.83
CA ASP A 228 -5.00 29.82 -1.73
C ASP A 228 -5.74 30.84 -2.59
N THR A 229 -5.26 32.08 -2.58
CA THR A 229 -5.83 33.20 -3.35
C THR A 229 -5.76 32.97 -4.86
N LYS A 230 -4.94 32.01 -5.33
CA LYS A 230 -4.76 31.68 -6.75
C LYS A 230 -5.71 30.60 -7.26
N ILE A 231 -6.45 29.92 -6.37
CA ILE A 231 -7.29 28.78 -6.73
C ILE A 231 -8.76 29.16 -6.56
N THR A 232 -9.57 29.00 -7.62
CA THR A 232 -11.02 29.24 -7.55
C THR A 232 -11.72 28.18 -6.70
N ASN A 233 -12.91 28.49 -6.19
CA ASN A 233 -13.70 27.55 -5.39
C ASN A 233 -14.05 26.27 -6.17
N GLU A 234 -14.35 26.39 -7.47
CA GLU A 234 -14.65 25.25 -8.34
C GLU A 234 -13.44 24.34 -8.51
N THR A 235 -12.26 24.94 -8.67
CA THR A 235 -11.00 24.18 -8.76
C THR A 235 -10.69 23.50 -7.43
N ARG A 236 -10.92 24.17 -6.30
CA ARG A 236 -10.73 23.60 -4.96
C ARG A 236 -11.66 22.40 -4.73
N LYS A 237 -12.93 22.53 -5.10
CA LYS A 237 -13.92 21.45 -5.10
C LYS A 237 -13.44 20.26 -5.91
N GLY A 238 -13.10 20.46 -7.19
CA GLY A 238 -12.64 19.36 -8.05
C GLY A 238 -11.37 18.66 -7.54
N LEU A 239 -10.47 19.41 -6.89
CA LEU A 239 -9.26 18.83 -6.28
C LEU A 239 -9.59 17.96 -5.06
N LEU A 240 -10.47 18.42 -4.17
CA LEU A 240 -10.89 17.65 -2.99
C LEU A 240 -11.63 16.37 -3.40
N GLU A 241 -12.53 16.46 -4.37
CA GLU A 241 -13.27 15.30 -4.91
C GLU A 241 -12.31 14.28 -5.54
N LEU A 242 -11.31 14.73 -6.31
CA LEU A 242 -10.29 13.85 -6.90
C LEU A 242 -9.48 13.14 -5.82
N MET A 243 -9.06 13.86 -4.77
CA MET A 243 -8.35 13.29 -3.64
C MET A 243 -9.22 12.27 -2.89
N ALA A 244 -10.49 12.58 -2.66
CA ALA A 244 -11.41 11.69 -1.98
C ALA A 244 -11.63 10.39 -2.76
N HIS A 245 -11.85 10.52 -4.07
CA HIS A 245 -11.96 9.40 -4.97
C HIS A 245 -10.69 8.54 -4.98
N LYS A 246 -9.50 9.17 -4.97
CA LYS A 246 -8.22 8.46 -4.85
C LYS A 246 -8.17 7.63 -3.57
N LEU A 247 -8.51 8.20 -2.41
CA LEU A 247 -8.48 7.47 -1.14
C LEU A 247 -9.49 6.32 -1.10
N LYS A 248 -10.72 6.51 -1.61
CA LYS A 248 -11.73 5.44 -1.69
C LYS A 248 -11.26 4.27 -2.57
N LEU A 249 -10.75 4.54 -3.77
CA LEU A 249 -10.36 3.48 -4.71
C LEU A 249 -8.99 2.85 -4.40
N LYS A 250 -7.98 3.68 -4.13
CA LYS A 250 -6.59 3.24 -3.97
C LYS A 250 -6.37 2.65 -2.58
N MET A 251 -6.92 3.28 -1.56
CA MET A 251 -6.63 2.96 -0.15
C MET A 251 -7.81 2.28 0.58
N LEU A 252 -8.88 1.94 -0.14
CA LEU A 252 -10.07 1.26 0.40
C LEU A 252 -10.70 2.00 1.59
N CYS A 253 -10.62 3.33 1.62
CA CYS A 253 -11.26 4.12 2.66
C CYS A 253 -12.78 3.98 2.55
N ARG A 254 -13.44 3.60 3.66
CA ARG A 254 -14.90 3.44 3.72
C ARG A 254 -15.61 4.79 3.71
N SER A 255 -15.05 5.74 4.45
CA SER A 255 -15.53 7.12 4.54
C SER A 255 -14.36 8.06 4.35
N VAL A 256 -14.58 9.20 3.71
CA VAL A 256 -13.58 10.24 3.49
C VAL A 256 -14.11 11.57 4.02
N TYR A 257 -13.31 12.23 4.83
CA TYR A 257 -13.62 13.54 5.40
C TYR A 257 -12.72 14.61 4.77
N ALA A 258 -13.26 15.82 4.62
CA ALA A 258 -12.56 16.90 3.94
C ALA A 258 -12.45 18.16 4.79
N SER A 259 -11.31 18.83 4.64
CA SER A 259 -11.11 20.22 5.06
C SER A 259 -11.12 21.15 3.85
N TRP A 260 -12.05 22.10 3.83
CA TRP A 260 -12.31 22.94 2.67
C TRP A 260 -11.18 23.94 2.42
N SER A 261 -10.82 24.73 3.43
CA SER A 261 -9.94 25.90 3.24
C SER A 261 -8.92 26.11 4.37
N SER A 262 -8.80 25.18 5.32
CA SER A 262 -7.92 25.39 6.48
C SER A 262 -6.42 25.45 6.10
N SER A 263 -5.53 25.97 6.96
CA SER A 263 -4.07 25.86 6.77
C SER A 263 -3.52 24.53 7.29
N ALA A 264 -2.42 24.01 6.72
CA ALA A 264 -1.86 22.73 7.16
C ALA A 264 -1.23 22.86 8.53
N SER A 265 -0.90 24.09 8.93
CA SER A 265 -0.37 24.43 10.25
C SER A 265 -1.47 24.78 11.26
N SER A 266 -2.75 24.87 10.84
CA SER A 266 -3.84 25.14 11.79
C SER A 266 -4.17 23.88 12.60
N SER A 267 -4.63 24.09 13.83
CA SER A 267 -5.13 23.05 14.73
C SER A 267 -6.09 22.14 13.98
N MET A 268 -5.85 20.82 14.00
CA MET A 268 -6.71 19.81 13.35
C MET A 268 -8.09 19.75 13.99
N ILE A 269 -8.19 20.02 15.29
CA ILE A 269 -9.43 19.94 16.06
C ILE A 269 -10.34 21.13 15.75
N ASP A 270 -9.77 22.29 15.44
CA ASP A 270 -10.51 23.55 15.25
C ASP A 270 -10.73 23.88 13.76
N ARG A 271 -10.59 22.91 12.85
CA ARG A 271 -10.78 23.12 11.40
C ARG A 271 -12.24 23.04 10.99
N ASP A 272 -12.65 23.91 10.08
CA ASP A 272 -13.91 23.79 9.34
C ASP A 272 -15.15 23.70 10.25
N HIS A 273 -15.32 24.67 11.17
CA HIS A 273 -16.58 24.85 11.91
C HIS A 273 -17.72 25.37 11.02
N GLU A 274 -17.39 25.91 9.85
CA GLU A 274 -18.36 26.29 8.85
C GLU A 274 -18.87 25.08 8.06
N PRO A 275 -20.13 25.10 7.58
CA PRO A 275 -20.67 24.01 6.79
C PRO A 275 -19.83 23.73 5.54
N LEU A 276 -19.47 22.47 5.35
CA LEU A 276 -18.76 22.03 4.17
C LEU A 276 -19.65 22.19 2.92
N PRO A 277 -19.13 22.72 1.79
CA PRO A 277 -19.87 22.67 0.55
C PRO A 277 -20.11 21.22 0.12
N GLU A 278 -21.13 21.00 -0.72
CA GLU A 278 -21.42 19.66 -1.24
C GLU A 278 -20.27 19.18 -2.14
N LEU A 279 -19.60 18.09 -1.72
CA LEU A 279 -18.46 17.49 -2.41
C LEU A 279 -18.76 16.01 -2.72
N VAL A 280 -18.59 15.63 -3.97
CA VAL A 280 -18.80 14.23 -4.40
C VAL A 280 -17.73 13.32 -3.78
N GLY A 281 -18.19 12.26 -3.12
CA GLY A 281 -17.31 11.24 -2.55
C GLY A 281 -16.69 11.63 -1.20
N VAL A 282 -17.10 12.75 -0.61
CA VAL A 282 -16.79 13.15 0.76
C VAL A 282 -18.00 12.90 1.65
N ASP A 283 -17.79 12.32 2.81
CA ASP A 283 -18.82 11.88 3.75
C ASP A 283 -19.01 12.87 4.93
N GLY A 284 -18.13 13.88 5.05
CA GLY A 284 -18.25 14.94 6.06
C GLY A 284 -17.06 15.90 6.09
N SER A 285 -17.19 16.90 6.96
CA SER A 285 -16.16 17.88 7.31
C SER A 285 -15.07 17.31 8.23
N THR A 286 -14.06 18.11 8.55
CA THR A 286 -13.10 17.75 9.60
C THR A 286 -13.78 17.54 10.95
N GLN A 287 -14.83 18.30 11.30
CA GLN A 287 -15.53 18.15 12.57
C GLN A 287 -16.26 16.80 12.66
N ASP A 288 -16.89 16.36 11.57
CA ASP A 288 -17.53 15.03 11.51
C ASP A 288 -16.50 13.91 11.67
N MET A 289 -15.28 14.10 11.14
CA MET A 289 -14.18 13.17 11.38
C MET A 289 -13.79 13.13 12.85
N VAL A 290 -13.64 14.30 13.50
CA VAL A 290 -13.27 14.40 14.91
C VAL A 290 -14.31 13.71 15.79
N GLU A 291 -15.59 13.96 15.54
CA GLU A 291 -16.69 13.29 16.22
C GLU A 291 -16.63 11.77 16.04
N LEU A 292 -16.41 11.29 14.81
CA LEU A 292 -16.29 9.87 14.54
C LEU A 292 -15.12 9.22 15.30
N VAL A 293 -13.92 9.79 15.25
CA VAL A 293 -12.72 9.18 15.86
C VAL A 293 -12.72 9.23 17.39
N THR A 294 -13.50 10.14 17.97
CA THR A 294 -13.66 10.28 19.43
C THR A 294 -14.78 9.41 19.98
N SER A 295 -15.85 9.19 19.22
CA SER A 295 -17.02 8.40 19.64
C SER A 295 -16.93 6.91 19.30
N THR A 296 -16.17 6.54 18.27
CA THR A 296 -16.15 5.16 17.77
C THR A 296 -15.57 4.16 18.77
N THR A 297 -16.08 2.94 18.75
CA THR A 297 -15.52 1.81 19.53
C THR A 297 -14.46 1.05 18.74
N LYS A 298 -14.47 1.14 17.41
CA LYS A 298 -13.55 0.45 16.50
C LYS A 298 -12.16 1.09 16.49
N ASN A 299 -11.14 0.31 16.11
CA ASN A 299 -9.82 0.87 15.86
C ASN A 299 -9.83 1.66 14.55
N VAL A 300 -9.24 2.85 14.54
CA VAL A 300 -9.25 3.73 13.37
C VAL A 300 -7.89 3.74 12.68
N THR A 301 -7.92 3.61 11.37
CA THR A 301 -6.82 3.92 10.45
C THR A 301 -7.15 5.19 9.70
N ILE A 302 -6.34 6.24 9.88
CA ILE A 302 -6.48 7.47 9.10
C ILE A 302 -5.56 7.37 7.89
N VAL A 303 -6.08 7.65 6.70
CA VAL A 303 -5.30 7.69 5.46
C VAL A 303 -5.27 9.12 4.93
N ALA A 304 -4.08 9.64 4.65
CA ALA A 304 -3.91 10.98 4.08
C ALA A 304 -2.97 10.93 2.86
N ILE A 305 -3.12 11.91 1.98
CA ILE A 305 -2.21 12.10 0.84
C ILE A 305 -1.08 13.02 1.32
N ASP A 306 0.15 12.49 1.34
CA ASP A 306 1.32 13.15 1.91
C ASP A 306 1.16 13.62 3.38
N TYR A 307 2.25 14.07 4.01
CA TYR A 307 2.22 14.55 5.39
C TYR A 307 1.39 15.84 5.55
N ALA A 308 1.55 16.80 4.63
CA ALA A 308 0.89 18.11 4.69
C ALA A 308 -0.61 18.04 4.38
N GLY A 309 -1.06 16.98 3.71
CA GLY A 309 -2.47 16.66 3.51
C GLY A 309 -3.16 16.29 4.82
N LEU A 310 -2.42 15.81 5.83
CA LEU A 310 -2.92 15.66 7.19
C LEU A 310 -2.67 16.93 8.02
N THR A 311 -1.39 17.23 8.29
CA THR A 311 -0.96 18.39 9.08
C THR A 311 0.53 18.63 8.90
N THR A 312 0.93 19.90 9.06
CA THR A 312 2.34 20.31 9.11
C THR A 312 2.84 20.59 10.52
N SER A 313 1.97 20.43 11.53
CA SER A 313 2.26 20.69 12.94
C SER A 313 2.36 19.38 13.71
N PRO A 314 3.58 18.92 14.09
CA PRO A 314 3.76 17.73 14.91
C PRO A 314 3.05 17.83 16.27
N ASP A 315 3.09 18.98 16.92
CA ASP A 315 2.51 19.18 18.26
C ASP A 315 0.99 19.07 18.24
N ASP A 316 0.38 19.56 17.17
CA ASP A 316 -1.06 19.44 16.93
C ASP A 316 -1.45 17.99 16.64
N LEU A 317 -0.69 17.29 15.78
CA LEU A 317 -0.90 15.86 15.54
C LEU A 317 -0.80 15.04 16.82
N HIS A 318 0.18 15.36 17.67
CA HIS A 318 0.39 14.71 18.95
C HIS A 318 -0.82 14.90 19.89
N SER A 319 -1.32 16.14 19.96
CA SER A 319 -2.49 16.50 20.78
C SER A 319 -3.76 15.80 20.27
N PHE A 320 -3.96 15.79 18.96
CA PHE A 320 -5.05 15.07 18.30
C PHE A 320 -5.00 13.56 18.61
N LEU A 321 -3.83 12.91 18.52
CA LEU A 321 -3.67 11.48 18.81
C LEU A 321 -3.82 11.11 20.29
N LYS A 322 -3.58 12.06 21.20
CA LYS A 322 -3.87 11.91 22.63
C LYS A 322 -5.37 11.89 22.91
N MET A 323 -6.11 12.77 22.24
CA MET A 323 -7.58 12.82 22.31
C MET A 323 -8.21 11.60 21.61
N ALA A 324 -7.84 11.35 20.35
CA ALA A 324 -8.40 10.29 19.52
C ALA A 324 -7.72 8.93 19.78
N LYS A 325 -7.93 8.36 20.99
CA LYS A 325 -7.29 7.12 21.46
C LYS A 325 -7.52 5.89 20.57
N LYS A 326 -8.58 5.92 19.76
CA LYS A 326 -8.95 4.85 18.84
C LYS A 326 -8.20 4.91 17.52
N VAL A 327 -7.57 6.02 17.18
CA VAL A 327 -6.64 6.12 16.04
C VAL A 327 -5.39 5.32 16.38
N LYS A 328 -5.24 4.13 15.79
CA LYS A 328 -4.13 3.22 16.09
C LYS A 328 -3.00 3.29 15.07
N ARG A 329 -3.29 3.75 13.86
CA ARG A 329 -2.28 3.97 12.81
C ARG A 329 -2.72 5.04 11.83
N ILE A 330 -1.74 5.64 11.18
CA ILE A 330 -1.88 6.58 10.08
C ILE A 330 -1.18 5.96 8.87
N ILE A 331 -1.81 6.04 7.71
CA ILE A 331 -1.18 5.68 6.44
C ILE A 331 -1.01 6.96 5.62
N ILE A 332 0.23 7.25 5.25
CA ILE A 332 0.57 8.36 4.36
C ILE A 332 0.76 7.79 2.96
N ASP A 333 -0.09 8.19 2.03
CA ASP A 333 0.05 7.87 0.61
C ASP A 333 0.98 8.90 -0.04
N HIS A 334 2.26 8.53 -0.21
CA HIS A 334 3.25 9.34 -0.95
C HIS A 334 3.01 9.34 -2.47
N GLY A 335 2.03 8.55 -2.93
CA GLY A 335 1.72 8.38 -4.35
C GLY A 335 2.43 7.17 -4.92
N ASP A 336 3.72 7.05 -4.64
CA ASP A 336 4.57 5.93 -5.01
C ASP A 336 4.44 4.80 -3.98
N HIS A 337 4.58 5.03 -2.66
CA HIS A 337 4.36 3.98 -1.66
C HIS A 337 3.46 4.44 -0.51
N PRO A 338 2.71 3.50 0.13
CA PRO A 338 2.05 3.79 1.39
C PRO A 338 3.05 3.62 2.54
N GLU A 339 3.13 4.62 3.42
CA GLU A 339 3.87 4.52 4.67
C GLU A 339 2.86 4.33 5.82
N LEU A 340 2.92 3.18 6.48
CA LEU A 340 2.13 2.91 7.68
C LEU A 340 2.93 3.32 8.90
N ILE A 341 2.36 4.21 9.71
CA ILE A 341 2.96 4.68 10.97
C ILE A 341 1.97 4.39 12.09
N THR A 342 2.41 3.64 13.09
CA THR A 342 1.57 3.31 14.25
C THR A 342 1.47 4.48 15.21
N ARG A 343 0.38 4.52 15.98
CA ARG A 343 0.21 5.49 17.08
C ARG A 343 1.35 5.43 18.09
N ARG A 344 1.89 4.23 18.36
CA ARG A 344 2.99 4.07 19.31
C ARG A 344 4.25 4.78 18.81
N GLU A 345 4.58 4.61 17.52
CA GLU A 345 5.71 5.30 16.89
C GLU A 345 5.53 6.81 16.92
N LEU A 346 4.33 7.30 16.59
CA LEU A 346 4.02 8.74 16.59
C LEU A 346 4.12 9.41 17.97
N LEU A 347 3.95 8.67 19.06
CA LEU A 347 3.94 9.22 20.41
C LEU A 347 5.20 8.96 21.23
N HIS A 348 5.97 7.93 20.88
CA HIS A 348 7.06 7.43 21.73
C HIS A 348 8.39 7.25 20.99
N VAL A 349 8.41 7.23 19.66
CA VAL A 349 9.65 7.10 18.90
C VAL A 349 10.08 8.49 18.43
N ASP A 350 11.27 8.91 18.89
CA ASP A 350 11.82 10.21 18.58
C ASP A 350 12.00 10.39 17.07
N GLY A 351 11.67 11.58 16.57
CA GLY A 351 11.85 11.96 15.17
C GLY A 351 10.76 11.49 14.20
N VAL A 352 9.93 10.48 14.53
CA VAL A 352 8.85 10.00 13.64
C VAL A 352 7.79 11.07 13.45
N ILE A 353 7.35 11.70 14.53
CA ILE A 353 6.37 12.78 14.45
C ILE A 353 6.94 14.03 13.75
N GLY A 354 8.27 14.20 13.81
CA GLY A 354 8.98 15.28 13.14
C GLY A 354 8.86 15.24 11.61
N LYS A 355 8.53 14.08 11.02
CA LYS A 355 8.27 13.97 9.57
C LYS A 355 7.10 14.84 9.10
N PHE A 356 6.16 15.14 10.00
CA PHE A 356 5.05 16.04 9.71
C PHE A 356 5.47 17.51 9.67
N ALA A 357 6.64 17.90 10.20
CA ALA A 357 7.21 19.24 10.03
C ALA A 357 7.83 19.45 8.63
N CYS A 358 7.09 19.11 7.57
CA CYS A 358 7.61 19.03 6.20
C CYS A 358 7.65 20.38 5.46
N ARG A 359 7.02 21.43 5.99
CA ARG A 359 7.11 22.80 5.45
C ARG A 359 8.01 23.65 6.33
N LYS A 360 9.24 23.88 5.88
CA LYS A 360 10.13 24.86 6.52
C LYS A 360 9.54 26.27 6.31
N PRO A 361 9.48 27.13 7.33
CA PRO A 361 9.14 28.53 7.13
C PRO A 361 10.14 29.14 6.15
N CYS A 362 9.67 29.91 5.16
CA CYS A 362 10.55 30.74 4.38
C CYS A 362 11.31 31.64 5.35
N LEU A 363 12.65 31.54 5.36
CA LEU A 363 13.49 32.48 6.10
C LEU A 363 13.11 33.88 5.61
N ARG A 364 12.54 34.70 6.49
CA ARG A 364 12.36 36.13 6.20
C ARG A 364 13.77 36.66 5.98
N GLY A 365 14.08 37.06 4.75
CA GLY A 365 15.32 37.76 4.47
C GLY A 365 15.40 38.95 5.41
N SER A 366 16.45 39.00 6.24
CA SER A 366 16.78 40.15 7.04
C SER A 366 16.86 41.35 6.10
N THR A 367 15.91 42.27 6.20
CA THR A 367 16.05 43.62 5.69
C THR A 367 17.24 44.23 6.41
N VAL A 368 18.36 44.38 5.71
CA VAL A 368 19.45 45.30 6.05
C VAL A 368 19.30 46.51 5.15
#